data_AF-A0A352WWT1-F1
#
_entry.id   AF-A0A352WWT1-F1
#
_cell.length_a   1.000
_cell.length_b   1.000
_cell.length_c   1.000
_cell.angle_alpha   90.00
_cell.angle_beta   90.00
_cell.angle_gamma   90.00
#
_symmetry.space_group_name_H-M   'P 1'
#
loop_
_entity.id
_entity.type
_entity.pdbx_description
1 polymer ?
#
loop_
_entity_poly.entity_id
_entity_poly.type
_entity_poly.pdbx_seq_one_letter_code
_entity_poly.pdbx_strand_id
1 'polypeptide(L)'
;HALTIIGVARLEKTYSPERLAAAALYHDMSEIYTGDLPTPVKYYNSSITEAYKTLERKAEDKLLSMQDEKTRTYYQELLALNEEEKRILKSADKLAAYLKCKKERSYNNRDFAAAEEATKKALENTMCEELHIFMEEYFPAFLQNLDEIVL
;
A
#
# COMPACT_ATOMS: atom_id res chain seq x y z
N HIS A 1 -7.44 5.30 5.17
CA HIS A 1 -6.46 5.82 4.18
C HIS A 1 -7.14 6.90 3.31
N ALA A 2 -6.43 7.82 2.64
CA ALA A 2 -7.09 8.87 1.84
C ALA A 2 -8.01 8.30 0.75
N LEU A 3 -7.55 7.26 0.04
CA LEU A 3 -8.34 6.57 -0.98
C LEU A 3 -9.67 6.01 -0.45
N THR A 4 -9.69 5.45 0.76
CA THR A 4 -10.93 4.90 1.34
C THR A 4 -11.93 6.00 1.67
N ILE A 5 -11.45 7.17 2.10
CA ILE A 5 -12.30 8.34 2.35
C ILE A 5 -12.88 8.89 1.05
N ILE A 6 -12.06 8.99 0.00
CA ILE A 6 -12.53 9.40 -1.34
C ILE A 6 -13.62 8.45 -1.84
N GLY A 7 -13.41 7.14 -1.71
CA GLY A 7 -14.40 6.14 -2.12
C GLY A 7 -15.74 6.31 -1.42
N VAL A 8 -15.76 6.47 -0.10
CA VAL A 8 -17.00 6.66 0.66
C VAL A 8 -17.64 8.00 0.35
N ALA A 9 -16.87 9.09 0.41
CA ALA A 9 -17.40 10.45 0.35
C ALA A 9 -17.83 10.89 -1.05
N ARG A 10 -17.25 10.30 -2.11
CA ARG A 10 -17.43 10.79 -3.49
C ARG A 10 -17.88 9.73 -4.48
N LEU A 11 -17.69 8.45 -4.17
CA LEU A 11 -18.01 7.33 -5.07
C LEU A 11 -19.04 6.36 -4.47
N GLU A 12 -19.68 6.76 -3.37
CA GLU A 12 -20.73 5.99 -2.69
C GLU A 12 -20.31 4.55 -2.31
N LYS A 13 -19.01 4.34 -2.08
CA LYS A 13 -18.46 3.04 -1.68
C LYS A 13 -18.86 2.73 -0.25
N THR A 14 -18.99 1.44 0.05
CA THR A 14 -19.37 0.91 1.37
C THR A 14 -18.17 0.50 2.22
N TYR A 15 -16.98 1.05 1.93
CA TYR A 15 -15.79 0.79 2.72
C TYR A 15 -15.99 1.22 4.17
N SER A 16 -15.29 0.55 5.10
CA SER A 16 -15.02 1.11 6.43
C SER A 16 -13.63 1.75 6.41
N PRO A 17 -13.52 3.08 6.38
CA PRO A 17 -12.23 3.76 6.35
C PRO A 17 -11.35 3.42 7.56
N GLU A 18 -11.95 3.25 8.73
CA GLU A 18 -11.29 2.92 9.99
C GLU A 18 -10.71 1.51 9.94
N ARG A 19 -11.53 0.53 9.53
CA ARG A 19 -11.09 -0.87 9.40
C ARG A 19 -9.97 -0.99 8.38
N LEU A 20 -10.09 -0.35 7.22
CA LEU A 20 -9.04 -0.40 6.19
C LEU A 20 -7.79 0.37 6.59
N ALA A 21 -7.90 1.46 7.34
CA ALA A 21 -6.74 2.12 7.93
C ALA A 21 -6.02 1.18 8.92
N ALA A 22 -6.77 0.48 9.78
CA ALA A 22 -6.20 -0.49 10.70
C ALA A 22 -5.58 -1.69 9.96
N ALA A 23 -6.23 -2.25 8.96
CA ALA A 23 -5.67 -3.33 8.14
C ALA A 23 -4.38 -2.92 7.42
N ALA A 24 -4.31 -1.67 6.92
CA ALA A 24 -3.10 -1.13 6.30
C ALA A 24 -1.89 -1.07 7.26
N LEU A 25 -2.11 -0.89 8.57
CA LEU A 25 -1.01 -0.91 9.55
C LEU A 25 -0.31 -2.28 9.63
N TYR A 26 -1.00 -3.36 9.24
CA TYR A 26 -0.50 -4.73 9.34
C TYR A 26 -0.15 -5.35 7.98
N HIS A 27 -0.27 -4.62 6.86
CA HIS A 27 -0.14 -5.21 5.52
C HIS A 27 1.24 -5.82 5.24
N ASP A 28 2.30 -5.29 5.88
CA ASP A 28 3.68 -5.79 5.77
C ASP A 28 4.15 -6.56 7.03
N MET A 29 3.22 -7.03 7.88
CA MET A 29 3.60 -7.70 9.14
C MET A 29 4.50 -8.93 8.93
N SER A 30 4.35 -9.61 7.79
CA SER A 30 5.15 -10.78 7.41
C SER A 30 6.63 -10.44 7.22
N GLU A 31 6.96 -9.18 6.90
CA GLU A 31 8.32 -8.71 6.64
C GLU A 31 9.21 -8.70 7.90
N ILE A 32 8.62 -8.82 9.09
CA ILE A 32 9.35 -9.06 10.34
C ILE A 32 10.22 -10.31 10.25
N TYR A 33 9.75 -11.35 9.56
CA TYR A 33 10.50 -12.61 9.41
C TYR A 33 11.22 -12.71 8.08
N THR A 34 10.63 -12.20 7.00
CA THR A 34 11.19 -12.35 5.66
C THR A 34 12.25 -11.31 5.34
N GLY A 35 12.24 -10.18 6.05
CA GLY A 35 12.85 -8.93 5.58
C GLY A 35 12.06 -8.33 4.42
N ASP A 36 12.21 -7.03 4.21
CA ASP A 36 11.76 -6.38 2.99
C ASP A 36 12.62 -6.87 1.81
N LEU A 37 11.94 -7.19 0.71
CA LEU A 37 12.56 -7.68 -0.50
C LEU A 37 12.20 -6.76 -1.65
N PRO A 38 13.19 -6.24 -2.39
CA PRO A 38 12.93 -5.37 -3.52
C PRO A 38 11.95 -6.01 -4.50
N THR A 39 10.98 -5.22 -4.96
CA THR A 39 9.96 -5.64 -5.95
C THR A 39 10.53 -6.41 -7.15
N PRO A 40 11.67 -6.02 -7.76
CA PRO A 40 12.25 -6.78 -8.88
C PRO A 40 12.67 -8.21 -8.51
N VAL A 41 13.06 -8.45 -7.26
CA VAL A 41 13.41 -9.78 -6.75
C VAL A 41 12.15 -10.59 -6.47
N LYS A 42 11.14 -10.00 -5.79
CA LYS A 42 9.86 -10.67 -5.50
C LYS A 42 9.18 -11.20 -6.78
N TYR A 43 9.33 -10.50 -7.92
CA TYR A 43 8.68 -10.84 -9.20
C TYR A 43 9.63 -11.34 -10.31
N TYR A 44 10.85 -11.77 -9.98
CA TYR A 44 11.84 -12.20 -10.97
C TYR A 44 11.33 -13.34 -11.89
N ASN A 45 10.62 -14.32 -11.31
CA ASN A 45 9.88 -15.34 -12.06
C ASN A 45 8.73 -15.92 -11.20
N SER A 46 7.88 -16.74 -11.82
CA SER A 46 6.70 -17.34 -11.17
C SER A 46 7.05 -18.23 -9.97
N SER A 47 8.11 -19.04 -10.08
CA SER A 47 8.58 -19.92 -9.00
C SER A 47 9.02 -19.13 -7.77
N ILE A 48 9.81 -18.08 -7.97
CA ILE A 48 10.25 -17.18 -6.91
C ILE A 48 9.05 -16.45 -6.29
N THR A 49 8.14 -15.94 -7.12
CA THR A 49 6.92 -15.26 -6.66
C THR A 49 6.08 -16.17 -5.76
N GLU A 50 5.90 -17.44 -6.16
CA GLU A 50 5.12 -18.41 -5.39
C GLU A 50 5.80 -18.82 -4.10
N ALA A 51 7.13 -19.02 -4.14
CA ALA A 51 7.93 -19.29 -2.95
C ALA A 51 7.82 -18.15 -1.93
N TYR A 52 7.90 -16.89 -2.38
CA TYR A 52 7.75 -15.74 -1.49
C TYR A 52 6.36 -15.62 -0.91
N LYS A 53 5.30 -15.74 -1.71
CA LYS A 53 3.93 -15.74 -1.19
C LYS A 53 3.70 -16.84 -0.15
N THR A 54 4.32 -18.00 -0.36
CA THR A 54 4.27 -19.10 0.62
C THR A 54 5.00 -18.74 1.91
N LEU A 55 6.15 -18.06 1.81
CA LEU A 55 6.91 -17.61 2.96
C LEU A 55 6.16 -16.52 3.75
N GLU A 56 5.60 -15.51 3.06
CA GLU A 56 4.79 -14.44 3.67
C GLU A 56 3.61 -15.02 4.45
N ARG A 57 2.85 -15.95 3.84
CA ARG A 57 1.73 -16.63 4.53
C ARG A 57 2.18 -17.40 5.78
N LYS A 58 3.30 -18.13 5.70
CA LYS A 58 3.85 -18.84 6.86
C LYS A 58 4.27 -17.88 7.97
N ALA A 59 4.80 -16.72 7.61
CA ALA A 59 5.15 -15.66 8.56
C ALA A 59 3.89 -15.08 9.22
N GLU A 60 2.84 -14.78 8.46
CA GLU A 60 1.54 -14.33 8.97
C GLU A 60 0.92 -15.36 9.92
N ASP A 61 0.82 -16.63 9.49
CA ASP A 61 0.30 -17.73 10.32
C ASP A 61 1.09 -17.87 11.62
N LYS A 62 2.42 -17.73 11.53
CA LYS A 62 3.30 -17.78 12.70
C LYS A 62 3.02 -16.62 13.65
N LEU A 63 2.90 -15.39 13.17
CA LEU A 63 2.58 -14.21 14.00
C LEU A 63 1.21 -14.36 14.67
N LEU A 64 0.20 -14.80 13.92
CA LEU A 64 -1.14 -15.06 14.46
C LEU A 64 -1.13 -16.17 15.50
N SER A 65 -0.34 -17.24 15.28
CA SER A 65 -0.23 -18.36 16.24
C SER A 65 0.38 -17.95 17.59
N MET A 66 1.11 -16.84 17.65
CA MET A 66 1.70 -16.32 18.90
C MET A 66 0.71 -15.58 19.78
N GLN A 67 -0.45 -15.19 19.24
CA GLN A 67 -1.49 -14.52 20.00
C GLN A 67 -2.36 -15.52 20.75
N ASP A 68 -3.00 -15.09 21.84
CA ASP A 68 -4.10 -15.85 22.44
C ASP A 68 -5.29 -15.94 21.49
N GLU A 69 -6.21 -16.88 21.75
CA GLU A 69 -7.34 -17.17 20.87
C GLU A 69 -8.20 -15.93 20.58
N LYS A 70 -8.53 -15.12 21.60
CA LYS A 70 -9.40 -13.96 21.43
C LYS A 70 -8.74 -12.90 20.59
N THR A 71 -7.48 -12.58 20.88
CA THR A 71 -6.71 -11.60 20.13
C THR A 71 -6.47 -12.05 18.68
N ARG A 72 -6.21 -13.35 18.46
CA ARG A 72 -6.05 -13.92 17.12
C ARG A 72 -7.30 -13.73 16.26
N THR A 73 -8.48 -13.99 16.80
CA THR A 73 -9.75 -13.83 16.07
C THR A 73 -9.94 -12.39 15.60
N TYR A 74 -9.64 -11.40 16.45
CA TYR A 74 -9.71 -9.98 16.05
C TYR A 74 -8.79 -9.66 14.86
N TYR A 75 -7.55 -10.15 14.86
CA TYR A 75 -6.65 -9.95 13.73
C TYR A 75 -7.15 -10.65 12.46
N GLN A 76 -7.67 -11.87 12.58
CA GLN A 76 -8.20 -12.59 11.43
C GLN A 76 -9.38 -11.85 10.79
N GLU A 77 -10.30 -11.31 11.59
CA GLU A 77 -11.43 -10.51 11.09
C GLU A 77 -10.98 -9.18 10.47
N LEU A 78 -9.99 -8.52 11.09
CA LEU A 78 -9.40 -7.29 10.58
C LEU A 78 -8.74 -7.49 9.21
N LEU A 79 -8.01 -8.60 9.06
CA LEU A 79 -7.25 -8.94 7.84
C LEU A 79 -8.08 -9.69 6.79
N ALA A 80 -9.32 -10.08 7.10
CA ALA A 80 -10.25 -10.72 6.18
C ALA A 80 -10.83 -9.72 5.16
N LEU A 81 -10.00 -9.24 4.24
CA LEU A 81 -10.37 -8.25 3.24
C LEU A 81 -11.03 -8.91 2.02
N ASN A 82 -12.06 -8.25 1.47
CA ASN A 82 -12.62 -8.64 0.17
C ASN A 82 -11.72 -8.16 -0.99
N GLU A 83 -12.04 -8.54 -2.23
CA GLU A 83 -11.19 -8.22 -3.39
C GLU A 83 -11.12 -6.72 -3.71
N GLU A 84 -12.17 -5.96 -3.43
CA GLU A 84 -12.17 -4.50 -3.61
C GLU A 84 -11.31 -3.81 -2.54
N GLU A 85 -11.45 -4.24 -1.28
CA GLU A 85 -10.63 -3.78 -0.16
C GLU A 85 -9.13 -4.06 -0.38
N LYS A 86 -8.79 -5.28 -0.84
CA LYS A 86 -7.41 -5.64 -1.21
C LYS A 86 -6.88 -4.75 -2.32
N ARG A 87 -7.70 -4.45 -3.33
CA ARG A 87 -7.33 -3.56 -4.43
C ARG A 87 -7.05 -2.15 -3.92
N ILE A 88 -7.88 -1.62 -3.02
CA ILE A 88 -7.66 -0.31 -2.40
C ILE A 88 -6.36 -0.28 -1.60
N LEU A 89 -6.10 -1.27 -0.74
CA LEU A 89 -4.85 -1.30 0.05
C LEU A 89 -3.62 -1.43 -0.85
N LYS A 90 -3.68 -2.24 -1.90
CA LYS A 90 -2.60 -2.34 -2.88
C LYS A 90 -2.38 -1.04 -3.66
N SER A 91 -3.44 -0.27 -3.91
CA SER A 91 -3.35 1.04 -4.54
C SER A 91 -2.73 2.07 -3.60
N ALA A 92 -3.10 2.01 -2.31
CA ALA A 92 -2.55 2.85 -1.25
C ALA A 92 -1.05 2.61 -1.04
N ASP A 93 -0.62 1.35 -0.96
CA ASP A 93 0.78 0.96 -0.84
C ASP A 93 1.64 1.51 -2.00
N LYS A 94 1.22 1.25 -3.26
CA LYS A 94 1.90 1.80 -4.44
C LYS A 94 1.94 3.32 -4.45
N LEU A 95 0.88 3.98 -3.99
CA LEU A 95 0.82 5.44 -3.92
C LEU A 95 1.82 5.97 -2.90
N ALA A 96 1.94 5.34 -1.73
CA ALA A 96 2.95 5.68 -0.73
C ALA A 96 4.37 5.51 -1.28
N ALA A 97 4.64 4.41 -2.00
CA ALA A 97 5.93 4.19 -2.66
C ALA A 97 6.25 5.27 -3.71
N TYR A 98 5.27 5.68 -4.52
CA TYR A 98 5.46 6.74 -5.50
C TYR A 98 5.68 8.12 -4.86
N LEU A 99 4.88 8.48 -3.83
CA LEU A 99 5.07 9.72 -3.07
C LEU A 99 6.47 9.79 -2.46
N LYS A 100 6.97 8.68 -1.90
CA LYS A 100 8.34 8.58 -1.41
C LYS A 100 9.36 8.84 -2.52
N CYS A 101 9.20 8.22 -3.69
CA CYS A 101 10.07 8.47 -4.83
C CYS A 101 10.08 9.95 -5.25
N LYS A 102 8.91 10.59 -5.36
CA LYS A 102 8.80 12.02 -5.67
C LYS A 102 9.52 12.89 -4.65
N LYS A 103 9.34 12.58 -3.36
CA LYS A 103 9.98 13.33 -2.28
C LYS A 103 11.50 13.22 -2.32
N GLU A 104 12.03 12.02 -2.50
CA GLU A 104 13.48 11.80 -2.66
C GLU A 104 14.04 12.53 -3.88
N ARG A 105 13.30 12.54 -5.00
CA ARG A 105 13.68 13.26 -6.22
C ARG A 105 13.71 14.77 -6.03
N SER A 106 12.82 15.32 -5.19
CA SER A 106 12.85 16.74 -4.81
C SER A 106 14.12 17.13 -4.05
N TYR A 107 14.77 16.16 -3.39
CA TYR A 107 16.07 16.33 -2.73
C TYR A 107 17.27 16.02 -3.62
N ASN A 108 17.08 15.98 -4.95
CA ASN A 108 18.10 15.61 -5.95
C ASN A 108 18.67 14.20 -5.79
N ASN A 109 17.98 13.30 -5.10
CA ASN A 109 18.39 11.90 -5.01
C ASN A 109 18.10 11.18 -6.33
N ARG A 110 19.14 10.90 -7.12
CA ARG A 110 19.01 10.28 -8.45
C ARG A 110 18.74 8.78 -8.40
N ASP A 111 19.04 8.12 -7.29
CA ASP A 111 18.87 6.67 -7.14
C ASP A 111 17.39 6.27 -7.25
N PHE A 112 16.48 7.21 -6.94
CA PHE A 112 15.03 7.01 -7.03
C PHE A 112 14.45 7.22 -8.43
N ALA A 113 15.23 7.62 -9.44
CA ALA A 113 14.67 7.91 -10.78
C ALA A 113 14.04 6.67 -11.44
N ALA A 114 14.71 5.51 -11.36
CA ALA A 114 14.17 4.26 -11.89
C ALA A 114 12.95 3.77 -11.09
N ALA A 115 12.99 3.93 -9.76
CA ALA A 115 11.88 3.58 -8.88
C ALA A 115 10.65 4.47 -9.10
N GLU A 116 10.84 5.78 -9.31
CA GLU A 116 9.77 6.74 -9.65
C GLU A 116 9.03 6.30 -10.91
N GLU A 117 9.77 6.00 -11.99
CA GLU A 117 9.18 5.57 -13.26
C GLU A 117 8.45 4.22 -13.11
N ALA A 118 9.03 3.27 -12.39
CA ALA A 118 8.41 1.96 -12.16
C ALA A 118 7.14 2.05 -11.32
N THR A 119 7.16 2.83 -10.23
CA THR A 119 6.00 3.04 -9.35
C THR A 119 4.90 3.84 -10.03
N LYS A 120 5.24 4.85 -10.84
CA LYS A 120 4.29 5.58 -11.68
C LYS A 120 3.56 4.64 -12.64
N LYS A 121 4.29 3.82 -13.40
CA LYS A 121 3.68 2.81 -14.28
C LYS A 121 2.82 1.83 -13.50
N ALA A 122 3.26 1.40 -12.32
CA ALA A 122 2.50 0.49 -11.49
C ALA A 122 1.18 1.12 -11.00
N LEU A 123 1.14 2.43 -10.77
CA LEU A 123 -0.06 3.20 -10.43
C LEU A 123 -0.97 3.39 -11.64
N GLU A 124 -0.45 3.74 -12.81
CA GLU A 124 -1.23 3.88 -14.05
C GLU A 124 -1.92 2.56 -14.44
N ASN A 125 -1.28 1.43 -14.16
CA ASN A 125 -1.88 0.10 -14.35
C ASN A 125 -2.85 -0.30 -13.23
N THR A 126 -2.96 0.48 -12.15
CA THR A 126 -3.87 0.24 -11.04
C THR A 126 -5.14 1.06 -11.25
N MET A 127 -6.18 0.38 -11.71
CA MET A 127 -7.46 1.00 -12.03
C MET A 127 -8.37 1.01 -10.79
N CYS A 128 -8.30 2.09 -9.99
CA CYS A 128 -9.40 2.48 -9.11
C CYS A 128 -9.69 3.98 -9.22
N GLU A 129 -10.96 4.33 -9.17
CA GLU A 129 -11.44 5.71 -9.37
C GLU A 129 -10.96 6.63 -8.23
N GLU A 130 -10.85 6.09 -7.02
CA GLU A 130 -10.32 6.78 -5.84
C GLU A 130 -8.90 7.28 -6.07
N LEU A 131 -8.05 6.46 -6.72
CA LEU A 131 -6.68 6.81 -7.02
C LEU A 131 -6.61 7.88 -8.11
N HIS A 132 -7.48 7.82 -9.13
CA HIS A 132 -7.51 8.86 -10.17
C HIS A 132 -7.85 10.22 -9.57
N ILE A 133 -8.90 10.28 -8.74
CA ILE A 133 -9.28 11.50 -8.01
C ILE A 133 -8.12 11.99 -7.13
N PHE A 134 -7.46 11.09 -6.40
CA PHE A 134 -6.31 11.46 -5.58
C PHE A 134 -5.18 12.07 -6.42
N MET A 135 -4.84 11.44 -7.55
CA MET A 135 -3.76 11.85 -8.43
C MET A 135 -4.05 13.19 -9.12
N GLU A 136 -5.29 13.46 -9.47
CA GLU A 136 -5.70 14.70 -10.13
C GLU A 136 -5.78 15.88 -9.14
N GLU A 137 -6.40 15.66 -7.98
CA GLU A 137 -6.80 16.77 -7.10
C GLU A 137 -5.91 16.95 -5.87
N TYR A 138 -5.31 15.88 -5.34
CA TYR A 138 -4.59 15.91 -4.05
C TYR A 138 -3.09 15.81 -4.23
N PHE A 139 -2.64 14.96 -5.15
CA PHE A 139 -1.22 14.70 -5.40
C PHE A 139 -0.40 15.96 -5.73
N PRO A 140 -0.88 16.97 -6.49
CA PRO A 140 -0.12 18.19 -6.76
C PRO A 140 0.37 18.90 -5.49
N ALA A 141 -0.42 18.91 -4.41
CA ALA A 141 -0.05 19.52 -3.14
C ALA A 141 1.15 18.82 -2.46
N PHE A 142 1.36 17.52 -2.71
CA PHE A 142 2.51 16.78 -2.17
C PHE A 142 3.84 17.14 -2.85
N LEU A 143 3.78 17.80 -4.01
CA LEU A 143 4.98 18.27 -4.73
C LEU A 143 5.41 19.66 -4.27
N GLN A 144 4.55 20.36 -3.54
CA GLN A 144 4.80 21.71 -3.05
C GLN A 144 5.70 21.70 -1.81
N ASN A 145 6.47 22.78 -1.64
CA ASN A 145 7.15 23.08 -0.39
C ASN A 145 6.23 23.82 0.60
N LEU A 146 6.69 24.05 1.83
CA LEU A 146 5.85 24.63 2.88
C LEU A 146 5.34 26.04 2.52
N ASP A 147 6.18 26.85 1.87
CA ASP A 147 5.82 28.21 1.46
C ASP A 147 4.77 28.19 0.33
N GLU A 148 4.85 27.20 -0.57
CA GLU A 148 3.90 27.00 -1.67
C GLU A 148 2.52 26.45 -1.23
N ILE A 149 2.44 25.80 -0.07
CA ILE A 149 1.18 25.25 0.48
C ILE A 149 0.37 26.32 1.25
N VAL A 150 1.06 27.32 1.82
CA VAL A 150 0.44 28.33 2.71
C VAL A 150 -0.03 29.58 1.94
N LEU A 151 0.38 29.73 0.68
CA LEU A 151 0.00 30.84 -0.22
C LEU A 151 -1.19 30.46 -1.10
#